data_AF-A0A4P7FB43-F1
#
_entry.id   AF-A0A4P7FB43-F1
#
_cell.length_a   1.000
_cell.length_b   1.000
_cell.length_c   1.000
_cell.angle_alpha   90.00
_cell.angle_beta   90.00
_cell.angle_gamma   90.00
#
_symmetry.space_group_name_H-M   'P 1'
#
loop_
_entity.id
_entity.type
_entity.pdbx_description
1 polymer ?
#
loop_
_entity_poly.entity_id
_entity_poly.type
_entity_poly.pdbx_seq_one_letter_code
_entity_poly.pdbx_strand_id
1 'polypeptide(L)'
;MHERLAHAGERVEAVKTELKITDAQLPAWNKFADTLVSAAKAMDETMKGNEMKMIQSGGEALPERLDGLAKMASKDTASLQAIKAALDPLYATFNDEQKKIADGMRIGPMGLM
;
A
#
# COMPACT_ATOMS: atom_id res chain seq x y z
N MET A 1 -2.37 -15.18 4.78
CA MET A 1 -3.05 -14.80 3.52
C MET A 1 -4.31 -14.00 3.85
N HIS A 2 -5.16 -14.46 4.78
CA HIS A 2 -6.33 -13.68 5.24
C HIS A 2 -5.99 -12.50 6.17
N GLU A 3 -5.06 -12.64 7.13
CA GLU A 3 -4.76 -11.54 8.07
C GLU A 3 -4.25 -10.27 7.40
N ARG A 4 -3.25 -10.33 6.51
CA ARG A 4 -2.68 -9.11 5.89
C ARG A 4 -3.65 -8.40 4.93
N LEU A 5 -4.49 -9.14 4.23
CA LEU A 5 -5.55 -8.58 3.39
C LEU A 5 -6.70 -8.01 4.22
N ALA A 6 -7.02 -8.67 5.34
CA ALA A 6 -7.96 -8.14 6.32
C ALA A 6 -7.44 -6.83 6.93
N HIS A 7 -6.16 -6.77 7.30
CA HIS A 7 -5.53 -5.54 7.79
C HIS A 7 -5.52 -4.43 6.74
N ALA A 8 -5.33 -4.74 5.45
CA ALA A 8 -5.39 -3.73 4.39
C ALA A 8 -6.81 -3.15 4.24
N GLY A 9 -7.85 -4.00 4.24
CA GLY A 9 -9.25 -3.54 4.17
C GLY A 9 -9.69 -2.77 5.41
N GLU A 10 -9.32 -3.26 6.60
CA GLU A 10 -9.60 -2.59 7.89
C GLU A 10 -8.88 -1.24 7.95
N ARG A 11 -7.65 -1.16 7.42
CA ARG A 11 -6.91 0.09 7.32
C ARG A 11 -7.55 1.10 6.39
N VAL A 12 -8.06 0.65 5.25
CA VAL A 12 -8.84 1.51 4.33
C VAL A 12 -10.03 2.11 5.09
N GLU A 13 -10.85 1.29 5.76
CA GLU A 13 -12.03 1.81 6.46
C GLU A 13 -11.68 2.70 7.66
N ALA A 14 -10.57 2.44 8.34
CA ALA A 14 -10.04 3.34 9.37
C ALA A 14 -9.67 4.70 8.79
N VAL A 15 -8.87 4.74 7.72
CA VAL A 15 -8.46 5.99 7.05
C VAL A 15 -9.65 6.76 6.49
N LYS A 16 -10.66 6.05 5.95
CA LYS A 16 -11.93 6.64 5.49
C LYS A 16 -12.65 7.38 6.61
N THR A 17 -12.67 6.78 7.80
CA THR A 17 -13.31 7.33 9.00
C THR A 17 -12.51 8.51 9.54
N GLU A 18 -11.19 8.40 9.60
CA GLU A 18 -10.29 9.46 10.05
C GLU A 18 -10.36 10.69 9.15
N LEU A 19 -10.38 10.50 7.83
CA LEU A 19 -10.52 11.58 6.84
C LEU A 19 -11.96 12.09 6.71
N LYS A 20 -12.92 11.51 7.44
CA LYS A 20 -14.35 11.85 7.36
C LYS A 20 -14.81 11.97 5.90
N ILE A 21 -14.50 10.96 5.10
CA ILE A 21 -14.81 10.96 3.66
C ILE A 21 -16.32 11.16 3.47
N THR A 22 -16.69 12.15 2.68
CA THR A 22 -18.09 12.49 2.37
C THR A 22 -18.64 11.62 1.23
N ASP A 23 -19.96 11.53 1.10
CA ASP A 23 -20.60 10.80 -0.01
C ASP A 23 -20.17 11.30 -1.40
N ALA A 24 -19.87 12.61 -1.53
CA ALA A 24 -19.36 13.20 -2.76
C ALA A 24 -17.93 12.73 -3.10
N GLN A 25 -17.16 12.34 -2.08
CA GLN A 25 -15.77 11.88 -2.19
C GLN A 25 -15.68 10.34 -2.29
N LEU A 26 -16.74 9.59 -1.95
CA LEU A 26 -16.80 8.13 -2.03
C LEU A 26 -16.33 7.54 -3.38
N PRO A 27 -16.67 8.11 -4.55
CA PRO A 27 -16.21 7.56 -5.83
C PRO A 27 -14.68 7.66 -5.99
N ALA A 28 -14.07 8.76 -5.55
CA ALA A 28 -12.62 8.94 -5.58
C ALA A 28 -11.94 8.07 -4.51
N TRP A 29 -12.56 7.97 -3.33
CA TRP A 29 -12.12 7.13 -2.23
C TRP A 29 -12.08 5.65 -2.61
N ASN A 30 -13.13 5.13 -3.25
CA ASN A 30 -13.20 3.72 -3.63
C ASN A 30 -12.08 3.32 -4.62
N LYS A 31 -11.71 4.22 -5.54
CA LYS A 31 -10.57 3.99 -6.45
C LYS A 31 -9.24 3.94 -5.70
N PHE A 32 -9.05 4.83 -4.72
CA PHE A 32 -7.88 4.82 -3.85
C PHE A 32 -7.81 3.54 -3.00
N ALA A 33 -8.92 3.17 -2.37
CA ALA A 33 -9.08 1.95 -1.59
C ALA A 33 -8.74 0.69 -2.39
N ASP A 34 -9.27 0.57 -3.61
CA ASP A 34 -9.00 -0.58 -4.48
C ASP A 34 -7.52 -0.67 -4.87
N THR A 35 -6.90 0.48 -5.15
CA THR A 35 -5.45 0.57 -5.43
C THR A 35 -4.63 0.15 -4.22
N LEU A 36 -5.01 0.57 -3.01
CA LEU A 36 -4.31 0.22 -1.77
C LEU A 36 -4.41 -1.28 -1.49
N VAL A 37 -5.60 -1.87 -1.62
CA VAL A 37 -5.83 -3.31 -1.44
C VAL A 37 -5.08 -4.12 -2.50
N SER A 38 -5.07 -3.66 -3.74
CA SER A 38 -4.33 -4.31 -4.84
C SER A 38 -2.82 -4.25 -4.63
N ALA A 39 -2.28 -3.12 -4.18
CA ALA A 39 -0.88 -3.00 -3.80
C ALA A 39 -0.51 -3.94 -2.64
N ALA A 40 -1.37 -4.02 -1.62
CA ALA A 40 -1.18 -4.94 -0.49
C ALA A 40 -1.20 -6.41 -0.92
N LYS A 41 -2.06 -6.80 -1.86
CA LYS A 41 -2.06 -8.15 -2.47
C LYS A 41 -0.75 -8.45 -3.19
N ALA A 42 -0.29 -7.52 -4.03
CA ALA A 42 0.96 -7.69 -4.78
C ALA A 42 2.19 -7.83 -3.87
N MET A 43 2.21 -7.10 -2.75
CA MET A 43 3.23 -7.24 -1.71
C MET A 43 3.11 -8.57 -0.95
N ASP A 44 1.91 -9.04 -0.59
CA ASP A 44 1.74 -10.34 0.09
C ASP A 44 2.22 -11.50 -0.78
N GLU A 45 1.90 -11.48 -2.08
CA GLU A 45 2.39 -12.48 -3.05
C GLU A 45 3.91 -12.44 -3.20
N THR A 46 4.49 -11.23 -3.25
CA THR A 46 5.94 -11.06 -3.35
C THR A 46 6.65 -11.53 -2.08
N MET A 47 6.13 -11.19 -0.90
CA MET A 47 6.67 -11.67 0.38
C MET A 47 6.55 -13.19 0.52
N LYS A 48 5.42 -13.79 0.15
CA LYS A 48 5.25 -15.26 0.18
C LYS A 48 6.22 -15.98 -0.74
N GLY A 49 6.37 -15.49 -1.97
CA GLY A 49 7.35 -16.03 -2.91
C GLY A 49 8.77 -15.94 -2.37
N ASN A 50 9.08 -14.86 -1.63
CA ASN A 50 10.40 -14.63 -1.08
C ASN A 50 10.64 -15.38 0.25
N GLU A 51 9.64 -15.54 1.12
CA GLU A 51 9.70 -16.32 2.36
C GLU A 51 9.88 -17.81 2.03
N MET A 52 9.17 -18.30 1.00
CA MET A 52 9.32 -19.66 0.50
C MET A 52 10.67 -19.89 -0.19
N LYS A 53 11.20 -18.87 -0.91
CA LYS A 53 12.58 -18.90 -1.40
C LYS A 53 13.58 -18.89 -0.25
N MET A 54 13.49 -17.99 0.73
CA MET A 54 14.44 -17.92 1.85
C MET A 54 14.49 -19.22 2.68
N ILE A 55 13.37 -19.93 2.83
CA ILE A 55 13.33 -21.25 3.49
C ILE A 55 13.99 -22.34 2.62
N GLN A 56 13.94 -22.24 1.29
CA GLN A 56 14.60 -23.16 0.35
C GLN A 56 16.06 -22.78 0.02
N SER A 57 16.44 -21.52 0.21
CA SER A 57 17.67 -20.90 -0.27
C SER A 57 18.75 -20.79 0.79
N GLY A 58 18.92 -21.86 1.58
CA GLY A 58 20.10 -22.07 2.43
C GLY A 58 21.45 -22.02 1.68
N GLY A 59 21.49 -21.70 0.38
CA GLY A 59 22.68 -21.59 -0.45
C GLY A 59 22.64 -20.60 -1.63
N GLU A 60 21.73 -19.60 -1.70
CA GLU A 60 21.80 -18.58 -2.78
C GLU A 60 23.00 -17.62 -2.61
N ALA A 61 23.72 -17.35 -3.69
CA ALA A 61 24.90 -16.48 -3.70
C ALA A 61 24.53 -15.01 -3.46
N LEU A 62 25.47 -14.23 -2.91
CA LEU A 62 25.27 -12.80 -2.58
C LEU A 62 24.70 -11.95 -3.75
N PRO A 63 25.13 -12.13 -5.02
CA PRO A 63 24.58 -11.39 -6.15
C PRO A 63 23.10 -11.68 -6.41
N GLU A 64 22.68 -12.95 -6.36
CA GLU A 64 21.28 -13.34 -6.59
C GLU A 64 20.35 -12.80 -5.48
N ARG A 65 20.86 -12.75 -4.25
CA ARG A 65 20.15 -12.12 -3.13
C ARG A 65 19.97 -10.61 -3.35
N LEU A 66 20.99 -9.91 -3.85
CA LEU A 66 20.90 -8.49 -4.17
C LEU A 66 19.89 -8.23 -5.31
N ASP A 67 19.86 -9.07 -6.34
CA ASP A 67 18.87 -8.98 -7.41
C ASP A 67 17.43 -9.18 -6.89
N GLY A 68 17.24 -10.11 -5.94
CA GLY A 68 15.96 -10.31 -5.26
C GLY A 68 15.49 -9.07 -4.50
N LEU A 69 16.40 -8.45 -3.73
CA LEU A 69 16.12 -7.21 -3.00
C LEU A 69 15.84 -6.04 -3.94
N ALA A 70 16.60 -5.88 -5.02
CA ALA A 70 16.41 -4.81 -6.00
C ALA A 70 15.04 -4.92 -6.72
N LYS A 71 14.61 -6.14 -7.06
CA LYS A 71 13.28 -6.40 -7.62
C LYS A 71 12.16 -6.06 -6.65
N MET A 72 12.36 -6.34 -5.36
CA MET A 72 11.38 -5.99 -4.32
C MET A 72 11.27 -4.46 -4.18
N ALA A 73 12.38 -3.75 -4.04
CA ALA A 73 12.39 -2.29 -3.98
C ALA A 73 11.73 -1.62 -5.20
N SER A 74 11.92 -2.20 -6.39
CA SER A 74 11.27 -1.72 -7.62
C SER A 74 9.75 -1.89 -7.59
N LYS A 75 9.27 -3.03 -7.09
CA LYS A 75 7.83 -3.29 -6.90
C LYS A 75 7.23 -2.35 -5.85
N ASP A 76 7.92 -2.16 -4.73
CA ASP A 76 7.49 -1.26 -3.66
C ASP A 76 7.36 0.17 -4.18
N THR A 77 8.34 0.62 -4.99
CA THR A 77 8.30 1.94 -5.63
C THR A 77 7.11 2.07 -6.58
N ALA A 78 6.83 1.05 -7.40
CA ALA A 78 5.69 1.06 -8.32
C ALA A 78 4.35 1.12 -7.56
N SER A 79 4.23 0.38 -6.45
CA SER A 79 3.05 0.44 -5.57
C SER A 79 2.87 1.83 -4.97
N LEU A 80 3.93 2.48 -4.49
CA LEU A 80 3.86 3.85 -3.97
C LEU A 80 3.45 4.86 -5.04
N GLN A 81 3.94 4.71 -6.27
CA GLN A 81 3.55 5.56 -7.39
C GLN A 81 2.06 5.39 -7.74
N ALA A 82 1.55 4.15 -7.74
CA ALA A 82 0.13 3.88 -7.99
C ALA A 82 -0.75 4.49 -6.89
N ILE A 83 -0.37 4.33 -5.62
CA ILE A 83 -1.07 4.92 -4.48
C ILE A 83 -1.07 6.45 -4.60
N LYS A 84 0.05 7.07 -4.97
CA LYS A 84 0.13 8.53 -5.18
C LYS A 84 -0.82 8.97 -6.31
N ALA A 85 -0.81 8.28 -7.44
CA ALA A 85 -1.65 8.62 -8.59
C ALA A 85 -3.16 8.51 -8.26
N ALA A 86 -3.54 7.55 -7.40
CA ALA A 86 -4.91 7.43 -6.91
C ALA A 86 -5.26 8.46 -5.82
N LEU A 87 -4.26 8.90 -5.03
CA LEU A 87 -4.43 9.90 -3.99
C LEU A 87 -4.54 11.32 -4.55
N ASP A 88 -3.80 11.68 -5.61
CA ASP A 88 -3.83 13.03 -6.23
C ASP A 88 -5.26 13.56 -6.48
N PRO A 89 -6.17 12.82 -7.15
CA PRO A 89 -7.54 13.30 -7.37
C PRO A 89 -8.38 13.31 -6.09
N LEU A 90 -8.13 12.40 -5.14
CA LEU A 90 -8.83 12.36 -3.86
C LEU A 90 -8.42 13.57 -2.99
N TYR A 91 -7.13 13.86 -2.90
CA TYR A 91 -6.56 14.97 -2.15
C TYR A 91 -7.01 16.33 -2.72
N ALA A 92 -7.21 16.43 -4.04
CA ALA A 92 -7.77 17.63 -4.66
C ALA A 92 -9.21 17.93 -4.18
N THR A 93 -9.97 16.90 -3.79
CA THR A 93 -11.34 17.06 -3.26
C THR A 93 -11.39 17.33 -1.76
N PHE A 94 -10.25 17.27 -1.05
CA PHE A 94 -10.19 17.46 0.40
C PHE A 94 -10.27 18.94 0.79
N ASN A 95 -11.00 19.21 1.88
CA ASN A 95 -10.97 20.50 2.56
C ASN A 95 -9.71 20.64 3.44
N ASP A 96 -9.47 21.82 4.01
CA ASP A 96 -8.27 22.08 4.80
C ASP A 96 -8.12 21.17 6.04
N GLU A 97 -9.23 20.78 6.67
CA GLU A 97 -9.21 19.84 7.81
C GLU A 97 -8.80 18.44 7.35
N GLN A 98 -9.38 17.95 6.25
CA GLN A 98 -9.05 16.66 5.66
C GLN A 98 -7.61 16.59 5.15
N LYS A 99 -7.11 17.66 4.52
CA LYS A 99 -5.71 17.76 4.09
C LYS A 99 -4.76 17.71 5.27
N LYS A 100 -5.05 18.44 6.35
CA LYS A 100 -4.23 18.40 7.56
C LYS A 100 -4.16 17.01 8.20
N ILE A 101 -5.28 16.28 8.18
CA ILE A 101 -5.32 14.89 8.64
C ILE A 101 -4.50 14.01 7.68
N ALA A 102 -4.71 14.12 6.36
CA ALA A 102 -3.99 13.35 5.35
C ALA A 102 -2.47 13.60 5.36
N ASP A 103 -2.04 14.85 5.51
CA ASP A 103 -0.63 15.26 5.59
C ASP A 103 0.03 14.77 6.89
N GLY A 104 -0.78 14.57 7.94
CA GLY A 104 -0.34 13.99 9.22
C GLY A 104 -0.21 12.47 9.20
N MET A 105 -0.77 11.78 8.20
CA MET A 105 -0.65 10.33 8.06
C MET A 105 0.75 9.96 7.53
N ARG A 106 1.41 8.98 8.14
CA ARG A 106 2.72 8.52 7.66
C ARG A 106 2.52 7.44 6.62
N ILE A 107 2.94 7.63 5.37
CA ILE A 107 2.99 6.51 4.43
C ILE A 107 4.24 5.67 4.73
N GLY A 108 4.05 4.44 5.22
CA GLY A 108 5.10 3.44 5.40
C GLY A 108 5.14 2.43 4.25
N PRO A 109 6.15 1.53 4.22
CA PRO A 109 6.27 0.48 3.21
C PRO A 109 5.10 -0.52 3.21
N MET A 110 4.21 -0.47 4.22
CA MET A 110 3.02 -1.31 4.33
C MET A 110 1.71 -0.52 4.12
N GLY A 111 1.77 0.73 3.62
CA GLY A 111 0.62 1.62 3.43
C GLY A 111 0.62 2.82 4.38
N LEU A 112 -0.48 3.59 4.40
CA LEU A 112 -0.70 4.64 5.40
C LEU A 112 -0.59 4.02 6.81
N MET A 113 0.16 4.68 7.71
CA MET A 113 0.46 4.37 9.11
C MET A 113 0.04 5.52 10.02
#